data_AF-A0A377UY89-F1
#
_entry.id   AF-A0A377UY89-F1
#
_cell.length_a   1.000
_cell.length_b   1.000
_cell.length_c   1.000
_cell.angle_alpha   90.00
_cell.angle_beta   90.00
_cell.angle_gamma   90.00
#
_symmetry.space_group_name_H-M   'P 1'
#
loop_
_entity.id
_entity.type
_entity.pdbx_description
1 polymer ?
#
loop_
_entity_poly.entity_id
_entity_poly.type
_entity_poly.pdbx_seq_one_letter_code
_entity_poly.pdbx_strand_id
1 'polypeptide(L)'
;MAARLSRIIPVSLTLLAAMALSACTSQQAPALKEGEKPVDVASVVRQKMPASLKDREAWAQAIATAFDSQKLAPTEENVCSVLAVAQQESNYQSDPVVPGLNKIAWQEIDRRAEKMHIPPFLVHTALKITSPNGKSYSDRLDNVKTEKQLSAIFDDFIGMVPMGQKLFGSLNPVHTGGRCRSALLLPSSTPPATRGK
;
A
#
# COMPACT_ATOMS: atom_id res chain seq x y z
N MET A 1 34.52 -27.89 56.23
CA MET A 1 33.36 -27.02 56.52
C MET A 1 33.53 -25.74 55.71
N ALA A 2 32.62 -25.19 54.91
CA ALA A 2 31.24 -25.54 54.59
C ALA A 2 30.88 -25.00 53.17
N ALA A 3 30.04 -25.79 52.50
CA ALA A 3 29.14 -25.56 51.35
C ALA A 3 29.34 -24.38 50.38
N ARG A 4 29.61 -24.73 49.11
CA ARG A 4 29.21 -23.94 47.94
C ARG A 4 27.68 -23.85 47.88
N LEU A 5 27.11 -22.66 47.99
CA LEU A 5 25.70 -22.44 47.64
C LEU A 5 25.56 -22.59 46.11
N SER A 6 25.16 -23.79 45.70
CA SER A 6 24.68 -24.04 44.34
C SER A 6 23.38 -23.25 44.18
N ARG A 7 23.42 -22.15 43.40
CA ARG A 7 22.22 -21.44 42.95
C ARG A 7 21.47 -22.36 41.98
N ILE A 8 20.69 -23.27 42.54
CA ILE A 8 19.67 -24.03 41.83
C ILE A 8 18.51 -23.04 41.62
N ILE A 9 18.68 -22.13 40.67
CA ILE A 9 17.55 -21.42 40.08
C ILE A 9 16.76 -22.54 39.36
N PRO A 10 15.51 -22.82 39.76
CA PRO A 10 14.78 -23.95 39.20
C PRO A 10 14.58 -23.68 37.71
N VAL A 11 15.31 -24.41 36.88
CA VAL A 11 15.17 -24.44 35.41
C VAL A 11 13.71 -24.67 35.00
N SER A 12 12.93 -25.27 35.88
CA SER A 12 11.48 -25.47 35.78
C SER A 12 10.70 -24.15 35.65
N LEU A 13 11.11 -23.08 36.35
CA LEU A 13 10.37 -21.81 36.37
C LEU A 13 10.65 -20.95 35.13
N THR A 14 11.87 -21.02 34.57
CA THR A 14 12.20 -20.37 33.30
C THR A 14 11.58 -21.11 32.11
N LEU A 15 11.44 -22.44 32.18
CA LEU A 15 10.79 -23.23 31.13
C LEU A 15 9.28 -22.95 31.04
N LEU A 16 8.60 -22.76 32.18
CA LEU A 16 7.17 -22.44 32.21
C LEU A 16 6.88 -21.04 31.67
N ALA A 17 7.74 -20.05 31.98
CA ALA A 17 7.65 -18.71 31.43
C ALA A 17 7.92 -18.68 29.91
N ALA A 18 8.84 -19.50 29.41
CA ALA A 18 9.12 -19.63 27.98
C ALA A 18 7.95 -20.25 27.20
N MET A 19 7.23 -21.22 27.80
CA MET A 19 6.03 -21.80 27.19
C MET A 19 4.84 -20.83 27.15
N ALA A 20 4.74 -19.91 28.11
CA ALA A 20 3.70 -18.88 28.08
C ALA A 20 3.90 -17.86 26.93
N LEU A 21 5.14 -17.63 26.48
CA LEU A 21 5.43 -16.72 25.37
C LEU A 21 5.21 -17.34 23.98
N SER A 22 5.19 -18.67 23.83
CA SER A 22 4.96 -19.31 22.54
C SER A 22 3.48 -19.43 22.16
N ALA A 23 2.55 -19.11 23.07
CA ALA A 23 1.11 -19.16 22.81
C ALA A 23 0.56 -17.94 22.04
N CYS A 24 1.37 -16.89 21.80
CA CYS A 24 0.95 -15.67 21.11
C CYS A 24 1.62 -15.50 19.74
N THR A 25 1.79 -16.57 18.96
CA THR A 25 2.26 -16.43 17.57
C THR A 25 1.72 -17.52 16.66
N SER A 26 0.39 -17.66 16.61
CA SER A 26 -0.23 -18.27 15.43
C SER A 26 -1.69 -17.83 15.32
N GLN A 27 -1.91 -16.62 14.82
CA GLN A 27 -3.11 -16.37 14.05
C GLN A 27 -2.82 -16.88 12.63
N GLN A 28 -3.17 -18.16 12.41
CA GLN A 28 -3.29 -18.72 11.08
C GLN A 28 -4.15 -17.75 10.25
N ALA A 29 -3.67 -17.35 9.07
CA ALA A 29 -4.50 -16.56 8.15
C ALA A 29 -5.87 -17.24 8.02
N PRO A 30 -7.00 -16.50 8.08
CA PRO A 30 -8.32 -17.10 8.05
C PRO A 30 -8.48 -17.89 6.74
N ALA A 31 -8.34 -19.20 6.82
CA ALA A 31 -8.69 -20.11 5.75
C ALA A 31 -10.20 -20.30 5.79
N LEU A 32 -10.81 -20.57 4.62
CA LEU A 32 -12.23 -20.95 4.55
C LEU A 32 -12.45 -22.12 5.53
N LYS A 33 -13.39 -21.94 6.46
CA LYS A 33 -13.77 -23.03 7.36
C LYS A 33 -14.42 -24.14 6.53
N GLU A 34 -14.22 -25.39 6.95
CA GLU A 34 -14.77 -26.55 6.26
C GLU A 34 -16.30 -26.44 6.20
N GLY A 35 -16.85 -26.27 4.99
CA GLY A 35 -18.28 -26.05 4.74
C GLY A 35 -18.73 -24.60 4.47
N GLU A 36 -17.84 -23.61 4.58
CA GLU A 36 -18.17 -22.21 4.26
C GLU A 36 -18.10 -21.97 2.74
N LYS A 37 -19.18 -21.43 2.15
CA LYS A 37 -19.23 -21.12 0.72
C LYS A 37 -18.46 -19.83 0.42
N PRO A 38 -17.58 -19.83 -0.60
CA PRO A 38 -16.96 -18.61 -1.10
C PRO A 38 -18.00 -17.55 -1.46
N VAL A 39 -17.80 -16.30 -1.04
CA VAL A 39 -18.62 -15.18 -1.50
C VAL A 39 -18.09 -14.62 -2.81
N ASP A 40 -18.97 -14.04 -3.63
CA ASP A 40 -18.54 -13.18 -4.73
C ASP A 40 -18.02 -11.85 -4.13
N VAL A 41 -16.70 -11.74 -4.03
CA VAL A 41 -16.01 -10.59 -3.44
C VAL A 41 -16.43 -9.29 -4.12
N ALA A 42 -16.51 -9.25 -5.45
CA ALA A 42 -16.85 -8.02 -6.16
C ALA A 42 -18.30 -7.59 -5.85
N SER A 43 -19.23 -8.55 -5.78
CA SER A 43 -20.62 -8.27 -5.39
C SER A 43 -20.73 -7.73 -3.97
N VAL A 44 -20.07 -8.39 -3.00
CA VAL A 44 -20.07 -7.95 -1.59
C VAL A 44 -19.45 -6.56 -1.45
N VAL A 45 -18.35 -6.28 -2.15
CA VAL A 45 -17.72 -4.95 -2.16
C VAL A 45 -18.70 -3.88 -2.68
N ARG A 46 -19.38 -4.12 -3.81
CA ARG A 46 -20.39 -3.16 -4.34
C ARG A 46 -21.51 -2.88 -3.34
N GLN A 47 -21.92 -3.89 -2.58
CA GLN A 47 -22.99 -3.76 -1.59
C GLN A 47 -22.54 -3.00 -0.34
N LYS A 48 -21.32 -3.23 0.15
CA LYS A 48 -20.83 -2.68 1.42
C LYS A 48 -20.15 -1.31 1.27
N MET A 49 -19.69 -0.95 0.07
CA MET A 49 -19.11 0.38 -0.17
C MET A 49 -20.18 1.47 -0.24
N PRO A 50 -19.90 2.69 0.28
CA PRO A 50 -20.79 3.83 0.15
C PRO A 50 -21.18 4.13 -1.30
N ALA A 51 -22.46 4.36 -1.55
CA ALA A 51 -22.99 4.62 -2.90
C ALA A 51 -22.50 5.95 -3.51
N SER A 52 -21.98 6.87 -2.70
CA SER A 52 -21.44 8.17 -3.13
C SER A 52 -20.04 8.09 -3.75
N LEU A 53 -19.38 6.93 -3.69
CA LEU A 53 -18.04 6.75 -4.24
C LEU A 53 -18.09 6.62 -5.77
N LYS A 54 -17.29 7.44 -6.46
CA LYS A 54 -17.23 7.46 -7.93
C LYS A 54 -16.65 6.17 -8.51
N ASP A 55 -15.61 5.62 -7.88
CA ASP A 55 -14.82 4.50 -8.43
C ASP A 55 -15.19 3.14 -7.83
N ARG A 56 -16.44 2.97 -7.36
CA ARG A 56 -16.88 1.76 -6.64
C ARG A 56 -16.65 0.46 -7.43
N GLU A 57 -16.84 0.49 -8.74
CA GLU A 57 -16.63 -0.67 -9.61
C GLU A 57 -15.15 -1.02 -9.73
N ALA A 58 -14.28 -0.02 -9.88
CA ALA A 58 -12.84 -0.21 -9.95
C ALA A 58 -12.30 -0.79 -8.63
N TRP A 59 -12.82 -0.32 -7.49
CA TRP A 59 -12.51 -0.88 -6.17
C TRP A 59 -12.98 -2.34 -6.02
N ALA A 60 -14.19 -2.67 -6.46
CA ALA A 60 -14.70 -4.05 -6.43
C ALA A 60 -13.80 -5.01 -7.21
N GLN A 61 -13.41 -4.63 -8.43
CA GLN A 61 -12.53 -5.45 -9.25
C GLN A 61 -11.11 -5.54 -8.67
N ALA A 62 -10.56 -4.44 -8.17
CA ALA A 62 -9.23 -4.41 -7.56
C ALA A 62 -9.16 -5.28 -6.31
N ILE A 63 -10.18 -5.22 -5.44
CA ILE A 63 -10.23 -6.04 -4.22
C ILE A 63 -10.42 -7.52 -4.58
N ALA A 64 -11.30 -7.86 -5.52
CA ALA A 64 -11.45 -9.24 -5.99
C ALA A 64 -10.12 -9.80 -6.54
N THR A 65 -9.43 -9.02 -7.39
CA THR A 65 -8.11 -9.38 -7.91
C THR A 65 -7.07 -9.55 -6.80
N ALA A 66 -7.11 -8.69 -5.78
CA ALA A 66 -6.21 -8.81 -4.63
C ALA A 66 -6.46 -10.09 -3.84
N PHE A 67 -7.71 -10.47 -3.58
CA PHE A 67 -8.07 -11.73 -2.93
C PHE A 67 -7.55 -12.94 -3.72
N ASP A 68 -7.73 -12.93 -5.04
CA ASP A 68 -7.26 -14.02 -5.92
C ASP A 68 -5.74 -14.12 -5.99
N SER A 69 -5.05 -12.98 -6.05
CA SER A 69 -3.59 -12.91 -6.15
C SER A 69 -2.89 -13.28 -4.83
N GLN A 70 -3.46 -12.87 -3.70
CA GLN A 70 -2.91 -13.09 -2.35
C GLN A 70 -3.45 -14.38 -1.71
N LYS A 71 -4.32 -15.11 -2.41
CA LYS A 71 -4.94 -16.35 -1.94
C LYS A 71 -5.68 -16.18 -0.61
N LEU A 72 -6.33 -15.03 -0.43
CA LEU A 72 -7.16 -14.76 0.75
C LEU A 72 -8.46 -15.55 0.64
N ALA A 73 -8.95 -16.08 1.77
CA ALA A 73 -10.25 -16.71 1.80
C ALA A 73 -11.35 -15.68 1.48
N PRO A 74 -12.17 -15.88 0.43
CA PRO A 74 -13.27 -15.00 0.07
C PRO A 74 -14.45 -15.21 1.02
N THR A 75 -14.33 -14.71 2.26
CA THR A 75 -15.39 -14.66 3.27
C THR A 75 -15.87 -13.22 3.46
N GLU A 76 -17.11 -13.03 3.90
CA GLU A 76 -17.65 -11.68 4.15
C GLU A 76 -16.84 -10.93 5.23
N GLU A 77 -16.35 -11.65 6.25
CA GLU A 77 -15.50 -11.10 7.32
C GLU A 77 -14.19 -10.53 6.76
N ASN A 78 -13.50 -11.28 5.90
CA ASN A 78 -12.25 -10.82 5.28
C ASN A 78 -12.50 -9.62 4.36
N VAL A 79 -13.57 -9.65 3.58
CA VAL A 79 -13.94 -8.54 2.69
C VAL A 79 -14.22 -7.27 3.49
N CYS A 80 -15.01 -7.36 4.56
CA CYS A 80 -15.30 -6.21 5.42
C CYS A 80 -14.04 -5.67 6.13
N SER A 81 -13.12 -6.56 6.53
CA SER A 81 -11.84 -6.16 7.14
C SER A 81 -10.98 -5.37 6.17
N VAL A 82 -10.85 -5.82 4.92
CA VAL A 82 -10.10 -5.11 3.87
C VAL A 82 -10.74 -3.75 3.55
N LEU A 83 -12.07 -3.71 3.45
CA LEU A 83 -12.81 -2.46 3.20
C LEU A 83 -12.61 -1.46 4.34
N ALA A 84 -12.65 -1.91 5.60
CA ALA A 84 -12.41 -1.04 6.76
C ALA A 84 -11.01 -0.40 6.73
N VAL A 85 -9.97 -1.17 6.41
CA VAL A 85 -8.59 -0.65 6.29
C VAL A 85 -8.49 0.29 5.09
N ALA A 86 -9.03 -0.06 3.93
CA ALA A 86 -9.01 0.80 2.75
C ALA A 86 -9.68 2.17 3.01
N GLN A 87 -10.80 2.15 3.75
CA GLN A 87 -11.48 3.36 4.21
C GLN A 87 -10.63 4.17 5.19
N GLN A 88 -9.95 3.53 6.15
CA GLN A 88 -9.12 4.22 7.14
C GLN A 88 -7.87 4.85 6.52
N GLU A 89 -7.18 4.12 5.64
CA GLU A 89 -5.88 4.54 5.12
C GLU A 89 -6.01 5.54 3.97
N SER A 90 -7.04 5.39 3.13
CA SER A 90 -7.18 6.18 1.89
C SER A 90 -8.52 6.87 1.72
N ASN A 91 -9.49 6.63 2.59
CA ASN A 91 -10.87 7.08 2.40
C ASN A 91 -11.45 6.69 1.02
N TYR A 92 -11.05 5.51 0.52
CA TYR A 92 -11.34 5.01 -0.83
C TYR A 92 -10.91 5.94 -1.98
N GLN A 93 -9.93 6.81 -1.73
CA GLN A 93 -9.34 7.70 -2.72
C GLN A 93 -8.02 7.10 -3.21
N SER A 94 -8.02 6.52 -4.41
CA SER A 94 -6.82 5.85 -4.97
C SER A 94 -5.79 6.82 -5.56
N ASP A 95 -6.22 8.02 -5.98
CA ASP A 95 -5.37 9.02 -6.63
C ASP A 95 -5.70 10.43 -6.10
N PRO A 96 -5.39 10.72 -4.83
CA PRO A 96 -5.63 12.04 -4.24
C PRO A 96 -4.79 13.11 -4.94
N VAL A 97 -5.31 14.34 -4.94
CA VAL A 97 -4.56 15.51 -5.41
C VAL A 97 -3.47 15.84 -4.38
N VAL A 98 -2.23 15.94 -4.85
CA VAL A 98 -1.08 16.36 -4.03
C VAL A 98 -0.82 17.86 -4.28
N PRO A 99 -1.00 18.72 -3.27
CA PRO A 99 -0.75 20.16 -3.43
C PRO A 99 0.71 20.44 -3.82
N GLY A 100 0.90 21.20 -4.90
CA GLY A 100 2.24 21.59 -5.37
C GLY A 100 3.07 20.47 -6.00
N LEU A 101 2.43 19.36 -6.41
CA LEU A 101 3.12 18.21 -7.01
C LEU A 101 3.98 18.59 -8.22
N ASN A 102 3.50 19.49 -9.07
CA ASN A 102 4.24 20.02 -10.21
C ASN A 102 5.59 20.65 -9.80
N LYS A 103 5.59 21.46 -8.73
CA LYS A 103 6.81 22.10 -8.22
C LYS A 103 7.78 21.05 -7.66
N ILE A 104 7.27 20.08 -6.91
CA ILE A 104 8.09 18.99 -6.35
C ILE A 104 8.72 18.15 -7.47
N ALA A 105 7.94 17.82 -8.51
CA ALA A 105 8.42 17.08 -9.66
C ALA A 105 9.55 17.83 -10.38
N TRP A 106 9.38 19.13 -10.65
CA TRP A 106 10.44 19.96 -11.24
C TRP A 106 11.68 20.05 -10.38
N GLN A 107 11.52 20.24 -9.07
CA GLN A 107 12.65 20.27 -8.13
C GLN A 107 13.46 18.96 -8.16
N GLU A 108 12.80 17.80 -8.23
CA GLU A 108 13.50 16.52 -8.30
C GLU A 108 14.17 16.30 -9.67
N ILE A 109 13.54 16.74 -10.77
CA ILE A 109 14.13 16.71 -12.10
C ILE A 109 15.40 17.56 -12.13
N ASP A 110 15.34 18.80 -11.67
CA ASP A 110 16.46 19.74 -11.65
C ASP A 110 17.58 19.22 -10.75
N ARG A 111 17.25 18.74 -9.54
CA ARG A 111 18.21 18.15 -8.60
C ARG A 111 18.93 16.93 -9.19
N ARG A 112 18.23 16.08 -9.95
CA ARG A 112 18.86 14.93 -10.65
C ARG A 112 19.72 15.38 -11.82
N ALA A 113 19.30 16.40 -12.56
CA ALA A 113 20.07 16.99 -13.64
C ALA A 113 21.39 17.56 -13.11
N GLU A 114 21.34 18.32 -12.01
CA GLU A 114 22.52 18.86 -11.32
C GLU A 114 23.48 17.78 -10.85
N LYS A 115 22.98 16.67 -10.29
CA LYS A 115 23.80 15.52 -9.90
C LYS A 115 24.56 14.90 -11.08
N MET A 116 24.00 15.01 -12.29
CA MET A 116 24.62 14.57 -13.54
C MET A 116 25.41 15.69 -14.25
N HIS A 117 25.59 16.85 -13.60
CA HIS A 117 26.24 18.04 -14.16
C HIS A 117 25.55 18.58 -15.42
N ILE A 118 24.23 18.38 -15.55
CA ILE A 118 23.42 18.89 -16.65
C ILE A 118 22.72 20.17 -16.18
N PRO A 119 22.95 21.33 -16.84
CA PRO A 119 22.25 22.57 -16.54
C PRO A 119 20.71 22.43 -16.65
N PRO A 120 19.92 22.94 -15.68
CA PRO A 120 18.46 22.82 -15.70
C PRO A 120 17.79 23.33 -16.98
N PHE A 121 18.29 24.43 -17.56
CA PHE A 121 17.71 24.99 -18.78
C PHE A 121 17.74 24.01 -19.97
N LEU A 122 18.75 23.13 -20.05
CA LEU A 122 18.82 22.11 -21.09
C LEU A 122 17.73 21.06 -20.90
N VAL A 123 17.47 20.66 -19.66
CA VAL A 123 16.42 19.69 -19.33
C VAL A 123 15.04 20.26 -19.61
N HIS A 124 14.79 21.50 -19.19
CA HIS A 124 13.54 22.21 -19.47
C HIS A 124 13.29 22.36 -20.97
N THR A 125 14.35 22.58 -21.76
CA THR A 125 14.25 22.64 -23.23
C THR A 125 14.01 21.26 -23.84
N ALA A 126 14.71 20.23 -23.36
CA ALA A 126 14.53 18.85 -23.82
C ALA A 126 13.11 18.32 -23.54
N LEU A 127 12.49 18.74 -22.43
CA LEU A 127 11.11 18.35 -22.08
C LEU A 127 10.03 19.10 -22.88
N LYS A 128 10.40 20.04 -23.76
CA LYS A 128 9.44 20.67 -24.70
C LYS A 128 9.05 19.77 -25.88
N ILE A 129 9.64 18.57 -25.98
CA ILE A 129 9.23 17.59 -26.97
C ILE A 129 7.73 17.27 -26.81
N THR A 130 7.07 17.06 -27.94
CA THR A 130 5.63 16.73 -27.97
C THR A 130 5.43 15.30 -27.51
N SER A 131 4.49 15.09 -26.59
CA SER A 131 4.08 13.77 -26.15
C SER A 131 2.97 13.19 -27.06
N PRO A 132 2.61 11.91 -26.91
CA PRO A 132 1.56 11.26 -27.71
C PRO A 132 0.18 11.94 -27.63
N ASN A 133 -0.06 12.80 -26.63
CA ASN A 133 -1.32 13.53 -26.47
C ASN A 133 -1.32 14.93 -27.13
N GLY A 134 -0.24 15.29 -27.84
CA GLY A 134 -0.11 16.56 -28.55
C GLY A 134 0.36 17.75 -27.71
N LYS A 135 0.52 17.60 -26.39
CA LYS A 135 1.12 18.63 -25.51
C LYS A 135 2.60 18.34 -25.27
N SER A 136 3.38 19.36 -24.88
CA SER A 136 4.76 19.12 -24.48
C SER A 136 4.83 18.42 -23.12
N TYR A 137 5.92 17.69 -22.83
CA TYR A 137 6.09 17.09 -21.50
C TYR A 137 6.22 18.17 -20.41
N SER A 138 6.84 19.32 -20.70
CA SER A 138 6.88 20.46 -19.78
C SER A 138 5.48 20.95 -19.42
N ASP A 139 4.58 21.13 -20.39
CA ASP A 139 3.20 21.59 -20.12
C ASP A 139 2.42 20.59 -19.26
N ARG A 140 2.67 19.29 -19.49
CA ARG A 140 2.05 18.21 -18.71
C ARG A 140 2.57 18.19 -17.28
N LEU A 141 3.88 18.39 -17.08
CA LEU A 141 4.51 18.48 -15.76
C LEU A 141 4.06 19.73 -14.99
N ASP A 142 3.89 20.86 -15.67
CA ASP A 142 3.42 22.11 -15.05
C ASP A 142 2.01 22.01 -14.47
N ASN A 143 1.16 21.17 -15.09
CA ASN A 143 -0.25 21.03 -14.74
C ASN A 143 -0.56 19.74 -13.95
N VAL A 144 0.46 18.94 -13.60
CA VAL A 144 0.26 17.67 -12.89
C VAL A 144 -0.24 17.91 -11.47
N LYS A 145 -1.26 17.14 -11.06
CA LYS A 145 -1.89 17.28 -9.73
C LYS A 145 -1.96 15.98 -8.95
N THR A 146 -1.82 14.85 -9.62
CA THR A 146 -1.94 13.53 -8.99
C THR A 146 -0.75 12.65 -9.37
N GLU A 147 -0.45 11.67 -8.50
CA GLU A 147 0.67 10.75 -8.71
C GLU A 147 0.44 9.88 -9.95
N LYS A 148 -0.79 9.45 -10.21
CA LYS A 148 -1.13 8.68 -11.41
C LYS A 148 -0.88 9.45 -12.70
N GLN A 149 -1.16 10.76 -12.72
CA GLN A 149 -0.84 11.60 -13.88
C GLN A 149 0.67 11.70 -14.09
N LEU A 150 1.43 11.85 -13.01
CA LEU A 150 2.89 11.88 -13.08
C LEU A 150 3.45 10.55 -13.59
N SER A 151 2.91 9.42 -13.13
CA SER A 151 3.24 8.09 -13.64
C SER A 151 2.99 8.00 -15.14
N ALA A 152 1.80 8.40 -15.61
CA ALA A 152 1.47 8.34 -17.04
C ALA A 152 2.41 9.20 -17.89
N ILE A 153 2.84 10.36 -17.40
CA ILE A 153 3.85 11.19 -18.06
C ILE A 153 5.18 10.43 -18.15
N PHE A 154 5.61 9.79 -17.07
CA PHE A 154 6.83 9.00 -17.02
C PHE A 154 6.78 7.80 -17.98
N ASP A 155 5.68 7.04 -17.98
CA ASP A 155 5.49 5.85 -18.80
C ASP A 155 5.47 6.17 -20.29
N ASP A 156 4.84 7.28 -20.69
CA ASP A 156 4.88 7.79 -22.06
C ASP A 156 6.30 8.18 -22.49
N PHE A 157 7.06 8.82 -21.58
CA PHE A 157 8.42 9.26 -21.88
C PHE A 157 9.36 8.07 -22.13
N ILE A 158 9.34 7.08 -21.24
CA ILE A 158 10.19 5.89 -21.38
C ILE A 158 9.71 4.96 -22.51
N GLY A 159 8.45 5.04 -22.92
CA GLY A 159 7.93 4.35 -24.10
C GLY A 159 8.48 4.90 -25.42
N MET A 160 8.86 6.18 -25.46
CA MET A 160 9.47 6.82 -26.63
C MET A 160 10.96 6.46 -26.79
N VAL A 161 11.65 6.18 -25.69
CA VAL A 161 13.08 5.86 -25.71
C VAL A 161 13.29 4.37 -26.06
N PRO A 162 14.13 4.03 -27.05
CA PRO A 162 14.46 2.63 -27.35
C PRO A 162 15.00 1.92 -26.08
N MET A 163 14.33 0.85 -25.65
CA MET A 163 14.60 0.12 -24.39
C MET A 163 14.32 0.91 -23.09
N GLY A 164 13.65 2.06 -23.14
CA GLY A 164 13.40 2.91 -21.98
C GLY A 164 12.61 2.21 -20.86
N GLN A 165 11.61 1.38 -21.21
CA GLN A 165 10.89 0.56 -20.24
C GLN A 165 11.80 -0.42 -19.48
N LYS A 166 12.81 -1.00 -20.13
CA LYS A 166 13.75 -1.93 -19.49
C LYS A 166 14.80 -1.22 -18.64
N LEU A 167 15.21 -0.02 -19.03
CA LEU A 167 16.29 0.73 -18.36
C LEU A 167 15.80 1.66 -17.26
N PHE A 168 14.60 2.23 -17.44
CA PHE A 168 14.08 3.30 -16.58
C PHE A 168 12.72 2.98 -15.98
N GLY A 169 12.04 1.89 -16.36
CA GLY A 169 10.74 1.51 -15.80
C GLY A 169 10.74 1.35 -14.28
N SER A 170 11.87 0.94 -13.69
CA SER A 170 12.06 0.83 -12.24
C SER A 170 12.26 2.18 -11.51
N LEU A 171 12.34 3.29 -12.24
CA LEU A 171 12.50 4.62 -11.66
C LEU A 171 11.16 5.34 -11.48
N ASN A 172 10.05 4.74 -11.92
CA ASN A 172 8.72 5.26 -11.68
C ASN A 172 8.32 5.03 -10.21
N PRO A 173 8.21 6.10 -9.39
CA PRO A 173 7.95 5.96 -7.95
C PRO A 173 6.59 5.33 -7.64
N VAL A 174 5.61 5.46 -8.55
CA VAL A 174 4.23 4.98 -8.34
C VAL A 174 4.13 3.46 -8.51
N HIS A 175 4.88 2.89 -9.46
CA HIS A 175 4.96 1.44 -9.63
C HIS A 175 5.92 0.78 -8.62
N THR A 176 6.93 1.51 -8.14
CA THR A 176 7.79 1.07 -7.04
C THR A 176 7.12 1.31 -5.69
N GLY A 177 5.94 0.71 -5.48
CA GLY A 177 5.34 0.60 -4.17
C GLY A 177 6.30 -0.18 -3.27
N GLY A 178 6.99 0.51 -2.37
CA GLY A 178 7.71 -0.15 -1.29
C GLY A 178 6.77 -1.10 -0.54
N ARG A 179 7.32 -2.13 0.12
CA ARG A 179 6.54 -2.97 1.03
C ARG A 179 5.89 -2.08 2.10
N CYS A 180 4.62 -1.71 1.91
CA CYS A 180 3.82 -1.10 2.96
C CYS A 180 3.70 -2.12 4.10
N ARG A 181 4.52 -1.97 5.14
CA ARG A 181 4.28 -2.63 6.43
C ARG A 181 3.45 -1.67 7.26
N SER A 182 2.13 -1.83 7.24
CA SER A 182 1.26 -1.15 8.20
C SER A 182 1.40 -1.81 9.57
N ALA A 183 1.79 -1.05 10.59
CA ALA A 183 1.67 -1.47 12.00
C ALA A 183 0.21 -1.26 12.41
N LEU A 184 -0.53 -2.36 12.56
CA LEU A 184 -1.92 -2.36 12.98
C LEU A 184 -2.01 -2.02 14.48
N LEU A 185 -2.50 -0.83 14.82
CA LEU A 185 -3.02 -0.51 16.15
C LEU A 185 -4.55 -0.59 16.08
N LEU A 186 -5.10 -1.79 16.28
CA LEU A 186 -6.53 -1.95 16.60
C LEU A 186 -6.73 -1.63 18.09
N PRO A 187 -7.68 -0.77 18.47
CA PRO A 187 -8.08 -0.61 19.86
C PRO A 187 -8.91 -1.83 20.28
N SER A 188 -8.24 -2.88 20.76
CA SER A 188 -8.91 -3.96 21.48
C SER A 188 -9.16 -3.51 22.93
N SER A 189 -10.38 -3.06 23.24
CA SER A 189 -11.11 -3.36 24.50
C SER A 189 -12.25 -2.38 24.76
N THR A 190 -13.47 -2.75 24.36
CA THR A 190 -14.66 -2.42 25.16
C THR A 190 -14.74 -3.42 26.32
N PRO A 191 -14.66 -3.00 27.59
CA PRO A 191 -14.90 -3.90 28.71
C PRO A 191 -16.40 -4.25 28.80
N PRO A 192 -16.76 -5.48 29.22
CA PRO A 192 -18.15 -5.87 29.34
C PRO A 192 -18.85 -5.08 30.46
N ALA A 193 -20.03 -4.57 30.15
CA ALA A 193 -20.95 -3.99 31.11
C ALA A 193 -21.28 -5.00 32.21
N THR A 194 -20.93 -4.67 33.45
CA THR A 194 -21.40 -5.36 34.64
C THR A 194 -22.91 -5.14 34.78
N ARG A 195 -23.69 -6.14 34.36
CA ARG A 195 -25.11 -6.28 34.74
C ARG A 195 -25.16 -6.84 36.16
N GLY A 196 -25.55 -6.01 37.13
CA GLY A 196 -25.77 -6.41 38.52
C GLY A 196 -26.99 -5.71 39.10
N LYS A 197 -28.12 -6.43 39.12
CA LYS A 197 -29.03 -6.56 40.27
C LYS A 197 -29.55 -7.98 40.26
#